data_AF-A0A0P7DZE0-F1
#
_entry.id   AF-A0A0P7DZE0-F1
#
_cell.length_a   1.000
_cell.length_b   1.000
_cell.length_c   1.000
_cell.angle_alpha   90.00
_cell.angle_beta   90.00
_cell.angle_gamma   90.00
#
_symmetry.space_group_name_H-M   'P 1'
#
loop_
_entity.id
_entity.type
_entity.pdbx_description
1 polymer ?
#
loop_
_entity_poly.entity_id
_entity_poly.type
_entity_poly.pdbx_seq_one_letter_code
_entity_poly.pdbx_strand_id
1 'polypeptide(L)'
;MPNKAVLFKQHARLLFIVLANFIASILHYVHNIMYFEHYPEPDWLAANVVDYFWFIMTFVGLYALLCLAKQRIKHAMWLLHLYAAMNMLSVLHYAVDSDNVMTTAMHVLIWLETVVAIWLIIFVAKTRLATSN
;
A
#
# COMPACT_ATOMS: atom_id res chain seq x y z
N MET A 1 -20.59 -24.68 4.41
CA MET A 1 -19.76 -24.32 3.23
C MET A 1 -20.18 -22.93 2.77
N PRO A 2 -19.26 -21.96 2.62
CA PRO A 2 -19.62 -20.61 2.18
C PRO A 2 -20.21 -20.62 0.75
N ASN A 3 -21.23 -19.80 0.53
CA ASN A 3 -21.90 -19.64 -0.77
C ASN A 3 -20.90 -19.10 -1.82
N LYS A 4 -20.84 -19.71 -3.01
CA LYS A 4 -19.95 -19.31 -4.13
C LYS A 4 -20.07 -17.82 -4.47
N ALA A 5 -21.27 -17.25 -4.40
CA ALA A 5 -21.51 -15.82 -4.66
C ALA A 5 -20.84 -14.92 -3.60
N VAL A 6 -20.80 -15.36 -2.34
CA VAL A 6 -20.14 -14.63 -1.24
C VAL A 6 -18.63 -14.62 -1.44
N LEU A 7 -18.04 -15.78 -1.79
CA LEU A 7 -16.61 -15.88 -2.09
C LEU A 7 -16.21 -14.99 -3.27
N PHE A 8 -16.95 -15.05 -4.38
CA PHE A 8 -16.68 -14.20 -5.54
C PHE A 8 -16.71 -12.71 -5.19
N LYS A 9 -17.71 -12.27 -4.42
CA LYS A 9 -17.82 -10.87 -3.98
C LYS A 9 -16.66 -10.46 -3.06
N GLN A 10 -16.17 -11.36 -2.21
CA GLN A 10 -14.98 -11.11 -1.38
C GLN A 10 -13.71 -10.99 -2.23
N HIS A 11 -13.52 -11.86 -3.23
CA HIS A 11 -12.40 -11.78 -4.15
C HIS A 11 -12.41 -10.49 -4.97
N ALA A 12 -13.56 -10.10 -5.52
CA ALA A 12 -13.70 -8.86 -6.28
C ALA A 12 -13.41 -7.62 -5.40
N ARG A 13 -13.91 -7.61 -4.16
CA ARG A 13 -13.59 -6.55 -3.19
C ARG A 13 -12.11 -6.49 -2.84
N LEU A 14 -11.48 -7.63 -2.59
CA LEU A 14 -10.05 -7.68 -2.33
C LEU A 14 -9.25 -7.11 -3.50
N LEU A 15 -9.55 -7.55 -4.72
CA LEU A 15 -8.87 -7.09 -5.92
C LEU A 15 -9.04 -5.57 -6.09
N PHE A 16 -10.26 -5.05 -5.88
CA PHE A 16 -10.51 -3.61 -5.92
C PHE A 16 -9.64 -2.84 -4.93
N ILE A 17 -9.57 -3.29 -3.67
CA ILE A 17 -8.77 -2.63 -2.63
C ILE A 17 -7.28 -2.68 -2.95
N VAL A 18 -6.79 -3.81 -3.49
CA VAL A 18 -5.38 -3.93 -3.91
C VAL A 18 -5.08 -3.00 -5.07
N LEU A 19 -5.95 -2.92 -6.08
CA LEU A 19 -5.77 -1.98 -7.20
C LEU A 19 -5.81 -0.52 -6.73
N ALA A 20 -6.70 -0.18 -5.79
CA ALA A 20 -6.73 1.14 -5.19
C ALA A 20 -5.41 1.47 -4.46
N ASN A 21 -4.81 0.50 -3.76
CA ASN A 21 -3.49 0.68 -3.13
C ASN A 21 -2.41 0.95 -4.17
N PHE A 22 -2.37 0.19 -5.27
CA PHE A 22 -1.41 0.44 -6.35
C PHE A 22 -1.57 1.83 -6.97
N ILE A 23 -2.81 2.25 -7.24
CA ILE A 23 -3.04 3.57 -7.83
C ILE A 23 -2.62 4.66 -6.85
N ALA A 24 -3.00 4.55 -5.58
CA ALA A 24 -2.60 5.52 -4.56
C ALA A 24 -1.08 5.60 -4.39
N SER A 25 -0.39 4.46 -4.32
CA SER A 25 1.07 4.42 -4.17
C SER A 25 1.80 4.92 -5.42
N ILE A 26 1.31 4.65 -6.64
CA ILE A 26 1.85 5.23 -7.88
C ILE A 26 1.72 6.75 -7.86
N LEU A 27 0.52 7.26 -7.54
CA LEU A 27 0.26 8.71 -7.54
C LEU A 27 1.14 9.44 -6.52
N HIS A 28 1.24 8.88 -5.31
CA HIS A 28 2.10 9.45 -4.28
C HIS A 28 3.59 9.39 -4.69
N TYR A 29 4.08 8.23 -5.12
CA TYR A 29 5.48 8.07 -5.54
C TYR A 29 5.87 9.00 -6.69
N VAL A 30 5.06 9.06 -7.75
CA VAL A 30 5.35 9.94 -8.90
C VAL A 30 5.42 11.39 -8.45
N HIS A 31 4.50 11.83 -7.60
CA HIS A 31 4.52 13.18 -7.06
C HIS A 31 5.74 13.40 -6.13
N ASN A 32 6.08 12.43 -5.29
CA ASN A 32 7.21 12.51 -4.38
C ASN A 32 8.54 12.63 -5.12
N ILE A 33 8.80 11.82 -6.15
CA ILE A 33 10.03 11.92 -6.95
C ILE A 33 10.09 13.23 -7.77
N MET A 34 8.98 13.68 -8.35
CA MET A 34 8.95 14.94 -9.12
C MET A 34 9.23 16.17 -8.26
N TYR A 35 8.82 16.14 -6.99
CA TYR A 35 8.95 17.26 -6.05
C TYR A 35 9.82 16.90 -4.84
N PHE A 36 10.79 16.00 -5.03
CA PHE A 36 11.54 15.38 -3.92
C PHE A 36 12.15 16.42 -2.97
N GLU A 37 12.79 17.46 -3.52
CA GLU A 37 13.42 18.54 -2.74
C GLU A 37 12.43 19.37 -1.91
N HIS A 38 11.12 19.29 -2.21
CA HIS A 38 10.06 20.00 -1.50
C HIS A 38 9.30 19.12 -0.50
N TYR A 39 9.50 17.80 -0.55
CA TYR A 39 8.92 16.92 0.46
C TYR A 39 9.70 17.06 1.78
N PRO A 40 9.03 16.89 2.94
CA PRO A 40 9.71 16.65 4.20
C PRO A 40 10.37 15.26 4.14
N GLU A 41 11.67 15.25 3.85
CA GLU A 41 12.50 14.05 3.80
C GLU A 41 13.68 14.19 4.75
N PRO A 42 14.15 13.11 5.39
CA PRO A 42 15.38 13.15 6.16
C PRO A 42 16.59 13.45 5.28
N ASP A 43 17.57 14.19 5.80
CA ASP A 43 18.78 14.59 5.06
C ASP A 43 19.60 13.43 4.45
N TRP A 44 19.43 12.22 5.01
CA TRP A 44 20.11 11.02 4.52
C TRP A 44 19.39 10.31 3.37
N LEU A 45 18.13 10.67 3.10
CA LEU A 45 17.30 10.01 2.09
C LEU A 45 17.49 10.71 0.74
N ALA A 46 17.84 9.92 -0.28
CA ALA A 46 17.96 10.39 -1.65
C ALA A 46 16.83 9.81 -2.51
N ALA A 47 16.45 10.51 -3.58
CA ALA A 47 15.35 10.12 -4.47
C ALA A 47 15.50 8.70 -5.04
N ASN A 48 16.72 8.29 -5.39
CA ASN A 48 16.99 6.93 -5.88
C ASN A 48 16.73 5.84 -4.82
N VAL A 49 16.88 6.16 -3.53
CA VAL A 49 16.53 5.22 -2.44
C VAL A 49 15.01 5.03 -2.40
N VAL A 50 14.24 6.09 -2.62
CA VAL A 50 12.78 6.01 -2.76
C VAL A 50 12.40 5.17 -3.97
N ASP A 51 13.05 5.35 -5.12
CA ASP A 51 12.84 4.51 -6.31
C ASP A 51 13.03 3.02 -5.98
N TYR A 52 14.17 2.66 -5.39
CA TYR A 52 14.46 1.27 -5.05
C TYR A 52 13.44 0.68 -4.08
N PHE A 53 13.07 1.45 -3.05
CA PHE A 53 12.06 1.04 -2.10
C PHE A 53 10.72 0.80 -2.81
N TRP A 54 10.29 1.75 -3.64
CA TRP A 54 9.03 1.69 -4.37
C TRP A 54 8.95 0.50 -5.34
N PHE A 55 10.04 0.19 -6.05
CA PHE A 55 10.11 -0.99 -6.89
C PHE A 55 10.01 -2.29 -6.07
N ILE A 56 10.71 -2.40 -4.95
CA ILE A 56 10.67 -3.58 -4.08
C ILE A 56 9.24 -3.79 -3.56
N MET A 57 8.60 -2.76 -2.98
CA MET A 57 7.24 -2.87 -2.47
C MET A 57 6.23 -3.23 -3.58
N THR A 58 6.40 -2.66 -4.78
CA THR A 58 5.53 -2.96 -5.94
C THR A 58 5.64 -4.43 -6.34
N PHE A 59 6.85 -5.00 -6.37
CA PHE A 59 7.04 -6.43 -6.64
C PHE A 59 6.43 -7.32 -5.55
N VAL A 60 6.47 -6.92 -4.28
CA VAL A 60 5.79 -7.65 -3.19
C VAL A 60 4.27 -7.67 -3.43
N GLY A 61 3.67 -6.55 -3.77
CA GLY A 61 2.23 -6.46 -4.09
C GLY A 61 1.86 -7.32 -5.31
N LEU A 62 2.65 -7.25 -6.38
CA LEU A 62 2.40 -8.04 -7.61
C LEU A 62 2.56 -9.54 -7.35
N TYR A 63 3.58 -9.93 -6.57
CA TYR A 63 3.78 -11.32 -6.18
C TYR A 63 2.65 -11.85 -5.29
N ALA A 64 2.06 -10.99 -4.46
CA ALA A 64 0.86 -11.33 -3.69
C ALA A 64 -0.33 -11.65 -4.60
N LEU A 65 -0.56 -10.87 -5.66
CA LEU A 65 -1.59 -11.13 -6.67
C LEU A 65 -1.33 -12.44 -7.44
N LEU A 66 -0.08 -12.73 -7.78
CA LEU A 66 0.31 -14.01 -8.39
C LEU A 66 0.03 -15.21 -7.47
N CYS A 67 0.30 -15.06 -6.17
CA CYS A 67 -0.02 -16.08 -5.18
C CYS A 67 -1.54 -16.29 -5.05
N LEU A 68 -2.31 -15.20 -5.10
CA LEU A 68 -3.78 -15.26 -5.08
C LEU A 68 -4.33 -15.99 -6.32
N ALA A 69 -3.81 -15.68 -7.50
CA ALA A 69 -4.18 -16.36 -8.75
C ALA A 69 -3.86 -17.87 -8.71
N LYS A 70 -2.75 -18.25 -8.04
CA LYS A 70 -2.34 -19.65 -7.82
C LYS A 70 -3.03 -20.32 -6.62
N GLN A 71 -4.07 -19.72 -6.04
CA GLN A 71 -4.79 -20.23 -4.86
C GLN A 71 -3.91 -20.44 -3.61
N ARG A 72 -2.73 -19.81 -3.53
CA ARG A 72 -1.83 -19.83 -2.36
C ARG A 72 -2.27 -18.78 -1.33
N ILE A 73 -3.50 -18.91 -0.84
CA ILE A 73 -4.23 -17.87 -0.09
C ILE A 73 -3.45 -17.37 1.13
N LYS A 74 -2.96 -18.28 2.00
CA LYS A 74 -2.25 -17.88 3.23
C LYS A 74 -1.00 -17.02 2.94
N HIS A 75 -0.26 -17.37 1.89
CA HIS A 75 0.94 -16.65 1.48
C HIS A 75 0.60 -15.30 0.85
N ALA A 76 -0.43 -15.26 -0.03
CA ALA A 76 -0.94 -14.02 -0.59
C ALA A 76 -1.40 -13.03 0.50
N MET A 77 -2.15 -13.51 1.51
CA MET A 77 -2.61 -12.65 2.61
C MET A 77 -1.46 -12.07 3.45
N TRP A 78 -0.39 -12.84 3.64
CA TRP A 78 0.82 -12.33 4.32
C TRP A 78 1.51 -11.24 3.49
N LEU A 79 1.71 -11.47 2.20
CA LEU A 79 2.34 -10.50 1.31
C LEU A 79 1.51 -9.22 1.15
N LEU A 80 0.18 -9.34 1.11
CA LEU A 80 -0.71 -8.16 1.07
C LEU A 80 -0.66 -7.34 2.36
N HIS A 81 -0.53 -7.97 3.53
CA HIS A 81 -0.28 -7.24 4.78
C HIS A 81 1.08 -6.53 4.75
N LEU A 82 2.13 -7.21 4.30
CA LEU A 82 3.47 -6.62 4.19
C LEU A 82 3.47 -5.43 3.21
N TYR A 83 2.86 -5.59 2.03
CA TYR A 83 2.68 -4.52 1.06
C TYR A 83 1.97 -3.30 1.65
N ALA A 84 0.83 -3.53 2.32
CA ALA A 84 0.08 -2.44 2.94
C ALA A 84 0.86 -1.78 4.10
N ALA A 85 1.62 -2.55 4.88
CA ALA A 85 2.48 -2.01 5.94
C ALA A 85 3.61 -1.14 5.38
N MET A 86 4.15 -1.46 4.20
CA MET A 86 5.12 -0.60 3.51
C MET A 86 4.46 0.71 3.03
N ASN A 87 3.24 0.67 2.48
CA ASN A 87 2.49 1.88 2.09
C ASN A 87 2.24 2.83 3.29
N MET A 88 2.11 2.29 4.50
CA MET A 88 1.92 3.09 5.72
C MET A 88 3.13 3.97 6.06
N LEU A 89 4.32 3.69 5.50
CA LEU A 89 5.49 4.54 5.70
C LEU A 89 5.32 5.94 5.11
N SER A 90 4.38 6.14 4.17
CA SER A 90 4.04 7.46 3.63
C SER A 90 3.63 8.47 4.72
N VAL A 91 3.01 8.03 5.82
CA VAL A 91 2.63 8.92 6.93
C VAL A 91 3.85 9.47 7.69
N LEU A 92 5.04 8.89 7.49
CA LEU A 92 6.25 9.34 8.18
C LEU A 92 6.78 10.68 7.67
N HIS A 93 6.32 11.20 6.52
CA HIS A 93 6.63 12.58 6.13
C HIS A 93 6.20 13.61 7.19
N TYR A 94 5.16 13.31 7.98
CA TYR A 94 4.74 14.19 9.09
C TYR A 94 5.63 14.09 10.33
N ALA A 95 6.55 13.12 10.38
CA ALA A 95 7.48 12.92 11.47
C ALA A 95 8.90 13.44 11.13
N VAL A 96 9.07 14.05 9.97
CA VAL A 96 10.33 14.66 9.54
C VAL A 96 10.29 16.15 9.88
N ASP A 97 11.28 16.60 10.65
CA ASP A 97 11.50 18.03 10.85
C ASP A 97 12.03 18.62 9.53
N SER A 98 11.28 19.55 8.94
CA SER A 98 11.62 20.18 7.67
C SER A 98 11.12 21.62 7.63
N ASP A 99 11.92 22.50 7.02
CA ASP A 99 11.51 23.87 6.73
C ASP A 99 10.55 23.94 5.51
N ASN A 100 10.38 22.83 4.79
CA ASN A 100 9.46 22.74 3.66
C ASN A 100 8.00 22.75 4.13
N VAL A 101 7.22 23.69 3.57
CA VAL A 101 5.77 23.71 3.78
C VAL A 101 5.10 22.69 2.88
N MET A 102 4.48 21.66 3.48
CA MET A 102 3.71 20.67 2.73
C MET A 102 2.53 21.30 1.99
N THR A 103 2.41 20.98 0.71
CA THR A 103 1.28 21.42 -0.11
C THR A 103 0.03 20.57 0.16
N THR A 104 -1.15 21.11 -0.19
CA THR A 104 -2.41 20.35 -0.15
C THR A 104 -2.32 19.05 -0.96
N ALA A 105 -1.65 19.06 -2.11
CA ALA A 105 -1.46 17.86 -2.93
C ALA A 105 -0.68 16.77 -2.19
N MET A 106 0.41 17.14 -1.51
CA MET A 106 1.19 16.22 -0.68
C MET A 106 0.32 15.58 0.41
N HIS A 107 -0.43 16.41 1.15
CA HIS A 107 -1.34 15.91 2.18
C HIS A 107 -2.37 14.92 1.63
N VAL A 108 -3.02 15.26 0.51
CA VAL A 108 -4.04 14.42 -0.12
C VAL A 108 -3.45 13.08 -0.57
N LEU A 109 -2.27 13.08 -1.21
CA LEU A 109 -1.65 11.86 -1.72
C LEU A 109 -1.16 10.94 -0.59
N ILE A 110 -0.52 11.49 0.43
CA ILE A 110 -0.07 10.72 1.61
C ILE A 110 -1.28 10.11 2.33
N TRP A 111 -2.33 10.90 2.57
CA TRP A 111 -3.52 10.38 3.25
C TRP A 111 -4.31 9.39 2.39
N LEU A 112 -4.37 9.59 1.07
CA LEU A 112 -4.99 8.63 0.16
C LEU A 112 -4.30 7.28 0.24
N GLU A 113 -2.97 7.25 0.14
CA GLU A 113 -2.20 6.01 0.28
C GLU A 113 -2.38 5.38 1.66
N THR A 114 -2.26 6.18 2.73
CA THR A 114 -2.41 5.72 4.12
C THR A 114 -3.79 5.10 4.37
N VAL A 115 -4.89 5.79 3.99
CA VAL A 115 -6.26 5.30 4.23
C VAL A 115 -6.53 4.01 3.46
N VAL A 116 -6.07 3.94 2.22
CA VAL A 116 -6.28 2.76 1.36
C VAL A 116 -5.40 1.58 1.84
N ALA A 117 -4.23 1.84 2.40
CA ALA A 117 -3.39 0.84 3.08
C ALA A 117 -4.04 0.30 4.36
N ILE A 118 -4.55 1.18 5.24
CA ILE A 118 -5.33 0.78 6.43
C ILE A 118 -6.52 -0.09 6.02
N TRP A 119 -7.24 0.31 4.96
CA TRP A 119 -8.37 -0.45 4.47
C TRP A 119 -7.97 -1.87 4.05
N LEU A 120 -6.84 -2.03 3.34
CA LEU A 120 -6.31 -3.33 2.96
C LEU A 120 -5.91 -4.16 4.19
N ILE A 121 -5.19 -3.59 5.15
CA ILE A 121 -4.80 -4.27 6.41
C ILE A 121 -6.04 -4.81 7.12
N ILE A 122 -7.05 -3.97 7.34
CA ILE A 122 -8.28 -4.37 8.04
C ILE A 122 -9.01 -5.47 7.26
N PHE A 123 -9.11 -5.34 5.93
CA PHE A 123 -9.80 -6.32 5.10
C PHE A 123 -9.10 -7.68 5.14
N VAL A 124 -7.77 -7.71 5.01
CA VAL A 124 -7.01 -8.95 5.01
C VAL A 124 -6.99 -9.59 6.40
N ALA A 125 -6.86 -8.82 7.48
CA ALA A 125 -6.94 -9.31 8.85
C ALA A 125 -8.28 -9.99 9.15
N LYS A 126 -9.40 -9.35 8.78
CA LYS A 126 -10.75 -9.92 8.93
C LYS A 126 -10.92 -11.21 8.12
N THR A 127 -10.41 -11.23 6.90
CA THR A 127 -10.48 -12.42 6.03
C THR A 127 -9.67 -13.58 6.62
N ARG A 128 -8.49 -13.30 7.18
CA ARG A 128 -7.61 -14.31 7.77
C ARG A 128 -8.26 -14.98 8.99
N LEU A 129 -8.84 -14.18 9.89
CA LEU A 129 -9.58 -14.67 11.07
C LEU A 129 -10.75 -15.58 10.70
N ALA A 130 -11.47 -15.25 9.61
CA ALA A 130 -12.59 -16.07 9.13
C ALA A 130 -12.16 -17.42 8.54
N THR A 131 -10.87 -17.61 8.23
CA THR A 131 -10.34 -18.85 7.63
C THR A 131 -9.53 -19.72 8.61
N SER A 132 -9.31 -19.24 9.84
CA SER A 132 -8.57 -19.96 10.89
C SER A 132 -9.47 -20.63 11.93
N ASN A 133 -10.78 -20.40 11.87
CA ASN A 133 -11.81 -21.04 12.69
C ASN A 133 -12.54 -22.12 11.87
#